data_AF-A0A1F6WGP2-F1
#
_entry.id   AF-A0A1F6WGP2-F1
#
_cell.length_a   1.000
_cell.length_b   1.000
_cell.length_c   1.000
_cell.angle_alpha   90.00
_cell.angle_beta   90.00
_cell.angle_gamma   90.00
#
_symmetry.space_group_name_H-M   'P 1'
#
loop_
_entity.id
_entity.type
_entity.pdbx_description
1 polymer ?
#
loop_
_entity_poly.entity_id
_entity_poly.type
_entity_poly.pdbx_seq_one_letter_code
_entity_poly.pdbx_strand_id
1 'polypeptide(L)'
;MSFQKMQSMSRWKLNALALFFLLDTLARAVWRRKGDGVRGLVRYPWFMSKYLVELVVGFFLLTWRVRIILSAYAWFRRVDDIMDKDAEPPQGYTRESYLVQKQEVVASLPNISNCSVPLLTEDLLLVHLLRESNRCGVDVVKEVVNLWSVMCWDNKRRSREALATREEMTHYATLQDDSILGVYVKVFNGDTRHFCEVSRLLAGIFTKTDWLSDLDGDLQKGIVNIPQESFAEYNLELSRLLACKSWEDLQTVPGFTSWYVEEVKTLDKRWTETRAVLGQNFGGTFSSRLLIFVFQKFMVGEFECAFEELSSRVRI
;
A
#
# COMPACT_ATOMS: atom_id res chain seq x y z
N MET A 1 20.92 17.11 -3.95
CA MET A 1 20.70 18.02 -5.11
C MET A 1 19.46 18.88 -4.82
N SER A 2 19.34 20.12 -5.30
CA SER A 2 18.14 20.95 -5.00
C SER A 2 16.94 20.58 -5.86
N PHE A 3 15.72 20.83 -5.37
CA PHE A 3 14.48 20.56 -6.10
C PHE A 3 14.40 21.33 -7.43
N GLN A 4 14.78 22.61 -7.44
CA GLN A 4 14.83 23.43 -8.66
C GLN A 4 15.77 22.84 -9.72
N LYS A 5 16.92 22.28 -9.29
CA LYS A 5 17.87 21.62 -10.20
C LYS A 5 17.34 20.28 -10.74
N MET A 6 16.51 19.57 -9.97
CA MET A 6 15.82 18.36 -10.44
C MET A 6 14.68 18.69 -11.40
N GLN A 7 13.91 19.75 -11.13
CA GLN A 7 12.84 20.19 -12.02
C GLN A 7 13.36 20.66 -13.39
N SER A 8 14.53 21.30 -13.42
CA SER A 8 15.17 21.74 -14.65
C SER A 8 15.82 20.61 -15.45
N MET A 9 15.85 19.38 -14.92
CA MET A 9 16.30 18.22 -15.70
C MET A 9 15.41 18.02 -16.94
N SER A 10 16.07 17.68 -18.05
CA SER A 10 15.36 17.39 -19.28
C SER A 10 14.40 16.21 -19.06
N ARG A 11 13.23 16.31 -19.68
CA ARG A 11 12.14 15.33 -19.52
C ARG A 11 12.60 13.91 -19.84
N TRP A 12 13.45 13.74 -20.85
CA TRP A 12 13.99 12.44 -21.22
C TRP A 12 14.84 11.82 -20.10
N LYS A 13 15.70 12.61 -19.45
CA LYS A 13 16.53 12.13 -18.33
C LYS A 13 15.66 11.71 -17.13
N LEU A 14 14.66 12.51 -16.79
CA LEU A 14 13.75 12.21 -15.68
C LEU A 14 12.94 10.92 -15.95
N ASN A 15 12.41 10.77 -17.16
CA ASN A 15 11.69 9.56 -17.57
C ASN A 15 12.58 8.31 -17.54
N ALA A 16 13.83 8.41 -18.03
CA ALA A 16 14.76 7.29 -18.05
C ALA A 16 15.13 6.84 -16.62
N LEU A 17 15.36 7.79 -15.71
CA LEU A 17 15.62 7.50 -14.31
C LEU A 17 14.40 6.91 -13.59
N ALA A 18 13.20 7.45 -13.83
CA ALA A 18 11.97 6.89 -13.27
C ALA A 18 11.74 5.45 -13.75
N LEU A 19 11.97 5.18 -15.05
CA LEU A 19 11.89 3.83 -15.60
C LEU A 19 12.93 2.88 -14.98
N PHE A 20 14.16 3.34 -14.78
CA PHE A 20 15.19 2.55 -14.11
C PHE A 20 14.76 2.13 -12.70
N PHE A 21 14.28 3.09 -11.89
CA PHE A 21 13.81 2.78 -10.54
C PHE A 21 12.60 1.84 -10.54
N LEU A 22 11.68 1.98 -11.49
CA LEU A 22 10.55 1.07 -11.63
C LEU A 22 11.00 -0.36 -11.90
N LEU A 23 11.91 -0.53 -12.87
CA LEU A 23 12.47 -1.84 -13.20
C LEU A 23 13.25 -2.43 -12.03
N ASP A 24 13.99 -1.60 -11.29
CA ASP A 24 14.73 -2.00 -10.09
C ASP A 24 13.79 -2.44 -8.95
N THR A 25 12.71 -1.69 -8.67
CA THR A 25 11.68 -2.07 -7.69
C THR A 25 11.06 -3.41 -8.04
N LEU A 26 10.73 -3.63 -9.32
CA LEU A 26 10.20 -4.92 -9.78
C LEU A 26 11.22 -6.04 -9.61
N ALA A 27 12.47 -5.83 -10.03
CA ALA A 27 13.53 -6.81 -9.89
C ALA A 27 13.76 -7.21 -8.43
N ARG A 28 13.71 -6.25 -7.49
CA ARG A 28 13.83 -6.52 -6.04
C ARG A 28 12.62 -7.25 -5.48
N ALA A 29 11.39 -6.86 -5.86
CA ALA A 29 10.17 -7.56 -5.44
C ALA A 29 10.21 -9.03 -5.88
N VAL A 30 10.75 -9.27 -7.07
CA VAL A 30 10.93 -10.59 -7.67
C VAL A 30 12.06 -11.38 -6.99
N TRP A 31 13.20 -10.73 -6.71
CA TRP A 31 14.32 -11.34 -6.00
C TRP A 31 13.94 -11.78 -4.58
N ARG A 32 13.15 -10.99 -3.85
CA ARG A 32 12.72 -11.32 -2.48
C ARG A 32 11.90 -12.61 -2.41
N ARG A 33 11.01 -12.84 -3.38
CA ARG A 33 10.18 -14.07 -3.48
C ARG A 33 10.99 -15.33 -3.82
N LYS A 34 12.26 -15.20 -4.18
CA LYS A 34 13.19 -16.34 -4.28
C LYS A 34 13.46 -16.97 -2.91
N GLY A 35 13.28 -16.21 -1.82
CA GLY A 35 13.40 -16.68 -0.44
C GLY A 35 12.34 -17.71 -0.05
N ASP A 36 11.23 -17.82 -0.78
CA ASP A 36 10.08 -18.69 -0.44
C ASP A 36 10.28 -20.17 -0.87
N GLY A 37 11.53 -20.59 -1.07
CA GLY A 37 11.90 -21.95 -1.44
C GLY A 37 11.35 -22.43 -2.79
N VAL A 38 11.06 -23.73 -2.91
CA VAL A 38 10.62 -24.37 -4.16
C VAL A 38 9.27 -23.84 -4.65
N ARG A 39 8.36 -23.45 -3.72
CA ARG A 39 7.08 -22.80 -4.07
C ARG A 39 7.30 -21.42 -4.69
N GLY A 40 8.26 -20.66 -4.18
CA GLY A 40 8.70 -19.39 -4.75
C GLY A 40 9.19 -19.55 -6.19
N LEU A 41 10.05 -20.53 -6.44
CA LEU A 41 10.62 -20.83 -7.76
C LEU A 41 9.58 -21.19 -8.84
N VAL A 42 8.49 -21.87 -8.49
CA VAL A 42 7.40 -22.26 -9.43
C VAL A 42 6.39 -21.13 -9.63
N ARG A 43 6.08 -20.36 -8.57
CA ARG A 43 5.20 -19.19 -8.68
C ARG A 43 5.91 -17.98 -9.33
N TYR A 44 7.24 -17.98 -9.36
CA TYR A 44 8.07 -16.90 -9.87
C TYR A 44 7.79 -16.50 -11.33
N PRO A 45 7.76 -17.42 -12.32
CA PRO A 45 7.44 -17.07 -13.70
C PRO A 45 6.00 -16.57 -13.86
N TRP A 46 5.06 -17.11 -13.08
CA TRP A 46 3.66 -16.69 -13.08
C TRP A 46 3.50 -15.25 -12.56
N PHE A 47 4.09 -14.94 -11.39
CA PHE A 47 4.07 -13.58 -10.86
C PHE A 47 4.78 -12.60 -11.80
N MET A 48 5.96 -12.95 -12.32
CA MET A 48 6.66 -12.12 -13.31
C MET A 48 5.81 -11.83 -14.54
N SER A 49 5.12 -12.85 -15.06
CA SER A 49 4.24 -12.70 -16.22
C SER A 49 3.01 -11.86 -15.89
N LYS A 50 2.39 -12.07 -14.72
CA LYS A 50 1.25 -11.28 -14.23
C LYS A 50 1.62 -9.81 -14.05
N TYR A 51 2.70 -9.51 -13.33
CA TYR A 51 3.19 -8.14 -13.15
C TYR A 51 3.60 -7.50 -14.47
N LEU A 52 4.26 -8.22 -15.36
CA LEU A 52 4.61 -7.69 -16.69
C LEU A 52 3.36 -7.41 -17.52
N VAL A 53 2.35 -8.29 -17.48
CA VAL A 53 1.06 -8.07 -18.14
C VAL A 53 0.33 -6.88 -17.53
N GLU A 54 0.27 -6.73 -16.22
CA GLU A 54 -0.32 -5.55 -15.55
C GLU A 54 0.41 -4.26 -15.91
N LEU A 55 1.73 -4.30 -16.01
CA LEU A 55 2.54 -3.16 -16.41
C LEU A 55 2.34 -2.82 -17.88
N VAL A 56 2.29 -3.82 -18.76
CA VAL A 56 2.02 -3.65 -20.20
C VAL A 56 0.60 -3.17 -20.42
N VAL A 57 -0.40 -3.79 -19.79
CA VAL A 57 -1.79 -3.34 -19.78
C VAL A 57 -1.89 -1.92 -19.25
N GLY A 58 -1.23 -1.60 -18.13
CA GLY A 58 -1.18 -0.25 -17.60
C GLY A 58 -0.53 0.74 -18.55
N PHE A 59 0.58 0.37 -19.19
CA PHE A 59 1.30 1.30 -20.06
C PHE A 59 0.60 1.52 -21.41
N PHE A 60 -0.04 0.48 -21.95
CA PHE A 60 -0.67 0.52 -23.27
C PHE A 60 -2.18 0.83 -23.22
N LEU A 61 -2.92 0.35 -22.22
CA LEU A 61 -4.37 0.60 -22.09
C LEU A 61 -4.70 1.82 -21.23
N LEU A 62 -3.83 2.20 -20.28
CA LEU A 62 -4.14 3.22 -19.27
C LEU A 62 -3.37 4.55 -19.42
N THR A 63 -2.86 4.83 -20.62
CA THR A 63 -2.26 6.12 -21.02
C THR A 63 -0.97 6.50 -20.28
N TRP A 64 -0.33 7.59 -20.70
CA TRP A 64 0.85 8.17 -20.04
C TRP A 64 0.62 8.53 -18.56
N ARG A 65 -0.64 8.61 -18.12
CA ARG A 65 -1.05 8.96 -16.75
C ARG A 65 -0.67 7.90 -15.71
N VAL A 66 -0.54 6.62 -16.09
CA VAL A 66 -0.06 5.53 -15.21
C VAL A 66 1.31 5.81 -14.61
N ARG A 67 2.12 6.64 -15.26
CA ARG A 67 3.43 7.07 -14.73
C ARG A 67 3.33 7.75 -13.37
N ILE A 68 2.20 8.40 -13.06
CA ILE A 68 1.96 9.01 -11.74
C ILE A 68 1.90 7.91 -10.68
N ILE A 69 1.03 6.91 -10.88
CA ILE A 69 0.82 5.79 -9.95
C ILE A 69 2.12 4.99 -9.77
N LEU A 70 2.80 4.66 -10.87
CA LEU A 70 4.05 3.93 -10.83
C LEU A 70 5.13 4.69 -10.05
N SER A 71 5.26 6.00 -10.26
CA SER A 71 6.25 6.81 -9.53
C SER A 71 5.93 6.91 -8.04
N ALA A 72 4.65 7.02 -7.68
CA ALA A 72 4.21 6.95 -6.28
C ALA A 72 4.63 5.63 -5.66
N TYR A 73 4.24 4.53 -6.30
CA TYR A 73 4.50 3.16 -5.84
C TYR A 73 6.00 2.92 -5.62
N ALA A 74 6.83 3.24 -6.61
CA ALA A 74 8.27 3.01 -6.52
C ALA A 74 8.93 3.87 -5.42
N TRP A 75 8.50 5.11 -5.24
CA TRP A 75 9.02 5.98 -4.18
C TRP A 75 8.65 5.44 -2.81
N PHE A 76 7.36 5.18 -2.58
CA PHE A 76 6.88 4.63 -1.31
C PHE A 76 7.51 3.27 -1.02
N ARG A 77 7.60 2.38 -2.01
CA ARG A 77 8.24 1.07 -1.81
C ARG A 77 9.71 1.18 -1.45
N ARG A 78 10.45 2.11 -2.06
CA ARG A 78 11.87 2.33 -1.70
C ARG A 78 12.01 2.79 -0.25
N VAL A 79 11.12 3.68 0.20
CA VAL A 79 11.14 4.16 1.58
C VAL A 79 10.73 3.06 2.55
N ASP A 80 9.69 2.29 2.23
CA ASP A 80 9.19 1.13 2.96
C ASP A 80 10.30 0.08 3.17
N ASP A 81 11.00 -0.27 2.09
CA ASP A 81 12.13 -1.21 2.13
C ASP A 81 13.25 -0.75 3.10
N ILE A 82 13.50 0.56 3.20
CA ILE A 82 14.51 1.10 4.15
C ILE A 82 13.96 1.15 5.58
N MET A 83 12.68 1.50 5.76
CA MET A 83 12.01 1.48 7.07
C MET A 83 12.09 0.08 7.69
N ASP A 84 11.80 -0.94 6.88
CA ASP A 84 11.70 -2.35 7.26
C ASP A 84 13.04 -3.08 7.32
N LYS A 85 14.14 -2.38 7.00
CA LYS A 85 15.51 -2.94 6.93
C LYS A 85 15.68 -4.01 5.84
N ASP A 86 14.78 -4.04 4.86
CA ASP A 86 14.88 -4.85 3.65
C ASP A 86 15.92 -4.27 2.66
N ALA A 87 16.33 -3.02 2.85
CA ALA A 87 17.37 -2.39 2.06
C ALA A 87 18.15 -1.33 2.84
N GLU A 88 19.43 -1.18 2.48
CA GLU A 88 20.30 -0.19 3.08
C GLU A 88 19.89 1.25 2.68
N PRO A 89 20.01 2.22 3.61
CA PRO A 89 19.87 3.63 3.30
C PRO A 89 21.00 4.10 2.36
N PRO A 90 20.82 5.23 1.64
CA PRO A 90 21.86 5.80 0.80
C PRO A 90 23.14 6.14 1.59
N GLN A 91 24.28 6.16 0.90
CA GLN A 91 25.57 6.47 1.51
C GLN A 91 25.54 7.80 2.29
N GLY A 92 26.04 7.78 3.52
CA GLY A 92 26.06 8.94 4.41
C GLY A 92 24.78 9.15 5.23
N TYR A 93 23.77 8.29 5.07
CA TYR A 93 22.56 8.32 5.87
C TYR A 93 22.47 7.11 6.80
N THR A 94 22.07 7.35 8.04
CA THR A 94 21.45 6.33 8.89
C THR A 94 19.98 6.20 8.52
N ARG A 95 19.32 5.09 8.90
CA ARG A 95 17.87 4.95 8.71
C ARG A 95 17.10 6.11 9.35
N GLU A 96 17.48 6.56 10.53
CA GLU A 96 16.81 7.65 11.22
C GLU A 96 16.95 8.99 10.48
N SER A 97 18.17 9.38 10.12
CA SER A 97 18.42 10.61 9.35
C SER A 97 17.77 10.56 7.96
N TYR A 98 17.67 9.38 7.35
CA TYR A 98 16.92 9.16 6.11
C TYR A 98 15.44 9.49 6.28
N LEU A 99 14.80 8.97 7.33
CA LEU A 99 13.37 9.21 7.59
C LEU A 99 13.07 10.66 7.96
N VAL A 100 13.95 11.33 8.70
CA VAL A 100 13.85 12.78 8.95
C VAL A 100 13.91 13.55 7.63
N GLN A 101 14.84 13.21 6.74
CA GLN A 101 14.92 13.84 5.42
C GLN A 101 13.62 13.63 4.61
N LYS A 102 13.05 12.42 4.59
CA LYS A 102 11.78 12.15 3.89
C LYS A 102 10.60 12.91 4.49
N GLN A 103 10.55 13.03 5.81
CA GLN A 103 9.54 13.83 6.49
C GLN A 103 9.58 15.29 6.06
N GLU A 104 10.78 15.88 5.95
CA GLU A 104 10.95 17.26 5.48
C GLU A 104 10.58 17.42 4.00
N VAL A 105 10.98 16.47 3.16
CA VAL A 105 10.60 16.45 1.73
C VAL A 105 9.08 16.42 1.59
N VAL A 106 8.40 15.49 2.28
CA VAL A 106 6.93 15.35 2.20
C VAL A 106 6.23 16.59 2.75
N ALA A 107 6.68 17.11 3.89
CA ALA A 107 6.11 18.33 4.50
C ALA A 107 6.23 19.55 3.59
N SER A 108 7.25 19.58 2.72
CA SER A 108 7.45 20.67 1.76
C SER A 108 6.59 20.56 0.50
N LEU A 109 5.94 19.42 0.20
CA LEU A 109 5.21 19.22 -1.07
C LEU A 109 4.12 20.29 -1.37
N PRO A 110 3.34 20.78 -0.39
CA PRO A 110 2.38 21.85 -0.64
C PRO A 110 3.03 23.16 -1.14
N ASN A 111 4.30 23.39 -0.77
CA ASN A 111 5.09 24.54 -1.20
C ASN A 111 6.56 24.15 -1.36
N ILE A 112 6.84 23.44 -2.45
CA ILE A 112 8.10 22.72 -2.65
C ILE A 112 9.33 23.62 -2.79
N SER A 113 9.15 24.92 -3.07
CA SER A 113 10.24 25.91 -3.00
C SER A 113 10.80 26.09 -1.60
N ASN A 114 10.08 25.66 -0.56
CA ASN A 114 10.52 25.73 0.83
C ASN A 114 11.29 24.47 1.28
N CYS A 115 11.54 23.50 0.39
CA CYS A 115 12.33 22.32 0.73
C CYS A 115 13.79 22.72 1.04
N SER A 116 14.14 22.75 2.32
CA SER A 116 15.48 23.09 2.83
C SER A 116 16.47 21.94 2.71
N VAL A 117 15.98 20.69 2.67
CA VAL A 117 16.84 19.51 2.60
C VAL A 117 17.29 19.17 1.19
N PRO A 118 18.52 18.64 1.03
CA PRO A 118 18.95 18.09 -0.23
C PRO A 118 18.11 16.86 -0.57
N LEU A 119 17.67 16.79 -1.82
CA LEU A 119 16.97 15.63 -2.35
C LEU A 119 17.94 14.50 -2.67
N LEU A 120 17.50 13.29 -2.38
CA LEU A 120 18.14 12.03 -2.70
C LEU A 120 17.72 11.56 -4.09
N THR A 121 18.45 10.59 -4.65
CA THR A 121 18.22 10.15 -6.04
C THR A 121 16.82 9.58 -6.23
N GLU A 122 16.31 8.82 -5.26
CA GLU A 122 14.95 8.28 -5.33
C GLU A 122 13.86 9.36 -5.24
N ASP A 123 14.13 10.53 -4.66
CA ASP A 123 13.17 11.66 -4.62
C ASP A 123 12.86 12.20 -6.02
N LEU A 124 13.65 11.83 -7.04
CA LEU A 124 13.31 12.05 -8.44
C LEU A 124 11.97 11.42 -8.84
N LEU A 125 11.58 10.30 -8.22
CA LEU A 125 10.27 9.67 -8.45
C LEU A 125 9.14 10.57 -7.96
N LEU A 126 9.33 11.21 -6.80
CA LEU A 126 8.36 12.15 -6.25
C LEU A 126 8.28 13.43 -7.09
N VAL A 127 9.42 13.95 -7.55
CA VAL A 127 9.47 15.09 -8.50
C VAL A 127 8.76 14.73 -9.81
N HIS A 128 9.00 13.53 -10.34
CA HIS A 128 8.37 13.05 -11.56
C HIS A 128 6.86 12.89 -11.39
N LEU A 129 6.40 12.33 -10.28
CA LEU A 129 4.99 12.25 -9.90
C LEU A 129 4.31 13.63 -9.89
N LEU A 130 4.91 14.62 -9.23
CA LEU A 130 4.35 15.98 -9.16
C LEU A 130 4.30 16.65 -10.53
N ARG A 131 5.33 16.44 -11.36
CA ARG A 131 5.38 16.99 -12.72
C ARG A 131 4.31 16.40 -13.63
N GLU A 132 4.14 15.08 -13.61
CA GLU A 132 3.16 14.42 -14.47
C GLU A 132 1.72 14.63 -13.96
N SER A 133 1.50 14.71 -12.65
CA SER A 133 0.18 15.05 -12.07
C SER A 133 -0.25 16.48 -12.43
N ASN A 134 0.63 17.48 -12.26
CA ASN A 134 0.36 18.85 -12.70
C ASN A 134 0.04 18.92 -14.21
N ARG A 135 0.78 18.17 -15.03
CA ARG A 135 0.51 18.08 -16.47
C ARG A 135 -0.86 17.46 -16.79
N CYS A 136 -1.36 16.57 -15.94
CA CYS A 136 -2.71 16.00 -16.05
C CYS A 136 -3.81 16.94 -15.54
N GLY A 137 -3.46 18.06 -14.90
CA GLY A 137 -4.40 18.88 -14.16
C GLY A 137 -4.92 18.20 -12.89
N VAL A 138 -4.11 17.32 -12.29
CA VAL A 138 -4.47 16.54 -11.11
C VAL A 138 -3.55 16.90 -9.96
N ASP A 139 -4.12 17.14 -8.78
CA ASP A 139 -3.37 17.29 -7.54
C ASP A 139 -3.41 15.99 -6.73
N VAL A 140 -2.23 15.44 -6.42
CA VAL A 140 -2.06 14.21 -5.62
C VAL A 140 -1.30 14.47 -4.30
N VAL A 141 -1.01 15.73 -3.96
CA VAL A 141 -0.18 16.07 -2.80
C VAL A 141 -0.82 15.58 -1.50
N LYS A 142 -2.14 15.74 -1.36
CA LYS A 142 -2.88 15.27 -0.20
C LYS A 142 -2.69 13.76 0.02
N GLU A 143 -2.84 12.96 -1.03
CA GLU A 143 -2.71 11.50 -0.96
C GLU A 143 -1.28 11.08 -0.60
N VAL A 144 -0.26 11.75 -1.13
CA VAL A 144 1.14 11.50 -0.76
C VAL A 144 1.39 11.80 0.71
N VAL A 145 0.92 12.95 1.21
CA VAL A 145 1.07 13.34 2.62
C VAL A 145 0.36 12.36 3.54
N ASN A 146 -0.86 11.94 3.17
CA ASN A 146 -1.63 10.97 3.93
C ASN A 146 -0.92 9.61 3.99
N LEU A 147 -0.45 9.07 2.85
CA LEU A 147 0.29 7.81 2.82
C LEU A 147 1.57 7.88 3.65
N TRP A 148 2.29 8.99 3.59
CA TRP A 148 3.45 9.20 4.45
C TRP A 148 3.08 9.16 5.94
N SER A 149 1.95 9.77 6.32
CA SER A 149 1.46 9.73 7.70
C SER A 149 1.13 8.31 8.17
N VAL A 150 0.55 7.48 7.30
CA VAL A 150 0.30 6.06 7.56
C VAL A 150 1.62 5.32 7.80
N MET A 151 2.62 5.49 6.94
CA MET A 151 3.93 4.85 7.10
C MET A 151 4.64 5.29 8.38
N CYS A 152 4.57 6.59 8.71
CA CYS A 152 5.12 7.11 9.96
C CYS A 152 4.41 6.53 11.19
N TRP A 153 3.10 6.38 11.14
CA TRP A 153 2.34 5.73 12.20
C TRP A 153 2.75 4.26 12.35
N ASP A 154 2.81 3.50 11.25
CA ASP A 154 3.16 2.08 11.30
C ASP A 154 4.60 1.86 11.80
N ASN A 155 5.57 2.65 11.30
CA ASN A 155 6.95 2.60 11.78
C ASN A 155 7.06 2.94 13.29
N LYS A 156 6.30 3.94 13.77
CA LYS A 156 6.25 4.28 15.20
C LYS A 156 5.65 3.14 16.03
N ARG A 157 4.55 2.54 15.57
CA ARG A 157 3.89 1.42 16.24
C ARG A 157 4.84 0.24 16.41
N ARG A 158 5.55 -0.16 15.34
CA ARG A 158 6.57 -1.21 15.37
C ARG A 158 7.70 -0.92 16.36
N SER A 159 8.12 0.35 16.46
CA SER A 159 9.24 0.74 17.35
C SER A 159 8.89 0.75 18.85
N ARG A 160 7.60 0.81 19.20
CA ARG A 160 7.14 0.98 20.59
C ARG A 160 6.61 -0.30 21.21
N GLU A 161 6.50 -1.39 20.45
CA GLU A 161 5.80 -2.62 20.85
C GLU A 161 4.38 -2.35 21.40
N ALA A 162 3.81 -1.19 21.04
CA ALA A 162 2.53 -0.74 21.55
C ALA A 162 1.42 -1.29 20.64
N LEU A 163 0.47 -1.99 21.25
CA LEU A 163 -0.75 -2.44 20.58
C LEU A 163 -1.56 -1.20 20.17
N ALA A 164 -1.99 -1.15 18.92
CA ALA A 164 -2.86 -0.08 18.43
C ALA A 164 -4.32 -0.36 18.81
N THR A 165 -5.07 0.69 19.11
CA THR A 165 -6.52 0.58 19.33
C THR A 165 -7.25 0.24 18.03
N ARG A 166 -8.44 -0.34 18.14
CA ARG A 166 -9.34 -0.63 17.00
C ARG A 166 -9.67 0.64 16.22
N GLU A 167 -9.81 1.76 16.92
CA GLU A 167 -10.04 3.08 16.35
C GLU A 167 -8.85 3.53 15.49
N GLU A 168 -7.64 3.51 16.03
CA GLU A 168 -6.42 3.87 15.29
C GLU A 168 -6.23 2.98 14.07
N MET A 169 -6.32 1.66 14.25
CA MET A 169 -6.19 0.70 13.14
C MET A 169 -7.21 0.96 12.04
N THR A 170 -8.47 1.26 12.38
CA THR A 170 -9.49 1.61 11.39
C THR A 170 -9.22 2.94 10.71
N HIS A 171 -8.79 3.95 11.47
CA HIS A 171 -8.46 5.27 10.94
C HIS A 171 -7.34 5.18 9.88
N TYR A 172 -6.22 4.53 10.21
CA TYR A 172 -5.08 4.44 9.29
C TYR A 172 -5.33 3.49 8.13
N ALA A 173 -6.06 2.38 8.32
CA ALA A 173 -6.49 1.53 7.22
C ALA A 173 -7.39 2.29 6.23
N THR A 174 -8.34 3.08 6.74
CA THR A 174 -9.21 3.91 5.90
C THR A 174 -8.40 4.97 5.17
N LEU A 175 -7.48 5.64 5.87
CA LEU A 175 -6.63 6.67 5.30
C LEU A 175 -5.72 6.12 4.18
N GLN A 176 -5.21 4.90 4.35
CA GLN A 176 -4.40 4.20 3.35
C GLN A 176 -5.22 3.87 2.11
N ASP A 177 -6.36 3.20 2.28
CA ASP A 177 -7.26 2.85 1.18
C ASP A 177 -7.71 4.10 0.41
N ASP A 178 -8.20 5.12 1.12
CA ASP A 178 -8.64 6.40 0.54
C ASP A 178 -7.54 7.07 -0.28
N SER A 179 -6.30 7.03 0.21
CA SER A 179 -5.20 7.73 -0.44
C SER A 179 -4.71 6.99 -1.68
N ILE A 180 -4.62 5.66 -1.64
CA ILE A 180 -4.27 4.84 -2.81
C ILE A 180 -5.35 5.01 -3.88
N LEU A 181 -6.59 4.72 -3.52
CA LEU A 181 -7.73 4.75 -4.43
C LEU A 181 -8.02 6.17 -4.94
N GLY A 182 -7.82 7.19 -4.10
CA GLY A 182 -7.96 8.59 -4.48
C GLY A 182 -7.00 9.00 -5.60
N VAL A 183 -5.74 8.53 -5.57
CA VAL A 183 -4.79 8.75 -6.68
C VAL A 183 -5.34 8.12 -7.95
N TYR A 184 -5.78 6.87 -7.90
CA TYR A 184 -6.36 6.16 -9.04
C TYR A 184 -7.54 6.91 -9.65
N VAL A 185 -8.52 7.30 -8.84
CA VAL A 185 -9.71 8.05 -9.29
C VAL A 185 -9.30 9.34 -9.97
N LYS A 186 -8.44 10.15 -9.34
CA LYS A 186 -7.99 11.42 -9.91
C LYS A 186 -7.22 11.25 -11.22
N VAL A 187 -6.27 10.32 -11.24
CA VAL A 187 -5.43 10.02 -12.41
C VAL A 187 -6.29 9.57 -13.59
N PHE A 188 -7.38 8.85 -13.35
CA PHE A 188 -8.26 8.35 -14.40
C PHE A 188 -9.51 9.20 -14.66
N ASN A 189 -9.53 10.45 -14.20
CA ASN A 189 -10.67 11.38 -14.33
C ASN A 189 -12.00 10.80 -13.81
N GLY A 190 -11.95 10.01 -12.74
CA GLY A 190 -13.16 9.59 -12.03
C GLY A 190 -13.78 10.73 -11.23
N ASP A 191 -15.03 10.57 -10.85
CA ASP A 191 -15.75 11.49 -9.98
C ASP A 191 -15.22 11.38 -8.55
N THR A 192 -14.39 12.35 -8.16
CA THR A 192 -13.78 12.41 -6.84
C THR A 192 -14.79 12.66 -5.73
N ARG A 193 -15.87 13.40 -6.01
CA ARG A 193 -16.92 13.67 -5.02
C ARG A 193 -17.67 12.40 -4.71
N HIS A 194 -18.10 11.69 -5.75
CA HIS A 194 -18.77 10.41 -5.59
C HIS A 194 -17.85 9.36 -4.97
N PHE A 195 -16.58 9.33 -5.36
CA PHE A 195 -15.60 8.46 -4.72
C PHE A 195 -15.50 8.71 -3.21
N CYS A 196 -15.48 9.96 -2.74
CA CYS A 196 -15.46 10.27 -1.30
C CYS A 196 -16.71 9.75 -0.56
N GLU A 197 -17.85 9.58 -1.22
CA GLU A 197 -19.05 8.99 -0.62
C GLU A 197 -18.89 7.47 -0.52
N VAL A 198 -18.39 6.82 -1.57
CA VAL A 198 -18.13 5.38 -1.64
C VAL A 198 -16.99 4.96 -0.71
N SER A 199 -15.91 5.74 -0.63
CA SER A 199 -14.69 5.35 0.09
C SER A 199 -14.91 5.27 1.60
N ARG A 200 -15.83 6.08 2.14
CA ARG A 200 -16.29 5.99 3.54
C ARG A 200 -16.90 4.64 3.89
N LEU A 201 -17.49 3.95 2.92
CA LEU A 201 -18.05 2.62 3.13
C LEU A 201 -16.97 1.53 3.18
N LEU A 202 -15.82 1.78 2.54
CA LEU A 202 -14.70 0.85 2.54
C LEU A 202 -14.11 0.69 3.95
N ALA A 203 -14.02 1.76 4.73
CA ALA A 203 -13.57 1.72 6.13
C ALA A 203 -12.27 0.90 6.36
N GLY A 204 -11.34 0.98 5.38
CA GLY A 204 -10.06 0.28 5.41
C GLY A 204 -10.12 -1.21 5.05
N ILE A 205 -11.17 -1.67 4.37
CA ILE A 205 -11.39 -3.10 4.11
C ILE A 205 -10.27 -3.75 3.31
N PHE A 206 -9.65 -3.03 2.36
CA PHE A 206 -8.54 -3.59 1.57
C PHE A 206 -7.34 -3.80 2.47
N THR A 207 -6.90 -2.75 3.18
CA THR A 207 -5.78 -2.83 4.12
C THR A 207 -6.01 -3.86 5.24
N LYS A 208 -7.22 -3.96 5.80
CA LYS A 208 -7.53 -4.96 6.86
C LYS A 208 -7.52 -6.39 6.34
N THR A 209 -7.92 -6.61 5.10
CA THR A 209 -7.85 -7.93 4.46
C THR A 209 -6.40 -8.36 4.29
N ASP A 210 -5.53 -7.45 3.83
CA ASP A 210 -4.09 -7.71 3.75
C ASP A 210 -3.50 -8.06 5.12
N TRP A 211 -3.84 -7.28 6.17
CA TRP A 211 -3.39 -7.55 7.54
C TRP A 211 -3.78 -8.93 8.07
N LEU A 212 -4.99 -9.42 7.76
CA LEU A 212 -5.43 -10.75 8.18
C LEU A 212 -4.82 -11.87 7.33
N SER A 213 -4.49 -11.58 6.07
CA SER A 213 -3.88 -12.55 5.15
C SER A 213 -2.43 -12.83 5.55
N ASP A 214 -1.71 -11.77 5.90
CA ASP A 214 -0.28 -11.79 6.22
C ASP A 214 -0.01 -11.94 7.73
N LEU A 215 -1.05 -12.16 8.55
CA LEU A 215 -0.99 -12.08 10.01
C LEU A 215 0.12 -12.96 10.65
N ASP A 216 0.30 -14.19 10.18
CA ASP A 216 1.33 -15.10 10.70
C ASP A 216 2.75 -14.62 10.34
N GLY A 217 2.94 -14.11 9.12
CA GLY A 217 4.20 -13.50 8.70
C GLY A 217 4.51 -12.19 9.43
N ASP A 218 3.49 -11.39 9.71
CA ASP A 218 3.59 -10.13 10.44
C ASP A 218 3.95 -10.36 11.91
N LEU A 219 3.28 -11.30 12.59
CA LEU A 219 3.60 -11.66 13.97
C LEU A 219 5.04 -12.17 14.12
N GLN A 220 5.56 -12.93 13.16
CA GLN A 220 6.96 -13.38 13.14
C GLN A 220 7.97 -12.22 13.03
N LYS A 221 7.56 -11.09 12.44
CA LYS A 221 8.34 -9.85 12.36
C LYS A 221 8.10 -8.92 13.55
N GLY A 222 7.28 -9.32 14.52
CA GLY A 222 6.88 -8.50 15.66
C GLY A 222 5.82 -7.44 15.32
N ILE A 223 5.15 -7.56 14.18
CA ILE A 223 4.07 -6.66 13.75
C ILE A 223 2.74 -7.25 14.23
N VAL A 224 2.07 -6.53 15.12
CA VAL A 224 0.81 -7.01 15.72
C VAL A 224 -0.37 -6.28 15.10
N ASN A 225 -0.97 -6.91 14.09
CA ASN A 225 -2.20 -6.42 13.45
C ASN A 225 -3.47 -6.94 14.14
N ILE A 226 -3.46 -6.90 15.47
CA ILE A 226 -4.59 -7.25 16.34
C ILE A 226 -4.90 -6.04 17.21
N PRO A 227 -6.15 -5.52 17.22
CA PRO A 227 -6.52 -4.41 18.07
C PRO A 227 -6.28 -4.70 19.54
N GLN A 228 -5.83 -3.69 20.30
CA GLN A 228 -5.56 -3.80 21.74
C GLN A 228 -6.77 -4.34 22.51
N GLU A 229 -7.97 -3.90 22.17
CA GLU A 229 -9.23 -4.28 22.80
C GLU A 229 -9.48 -5.79 22.67
N SER A 230 -9.08 -6.39 21.54
CA SER A 230 -9.27 -7.82 21.27
C SER A 230 -8.49 -8.71 22.24
N PHE A 231 -7.39 -8.23 22.83
CA PHE A 231 -6.64 -9.01 23.83
C PHE A 231 -7.46 -9.26 25.09
N ALA A 232 -8.20 -8.26 25.55
CA ALA A 232 -9.10 -8.40 26.70
C ALA A 232 -10.39 -9.15 26.31
N GLU A 233 -10.99 -8.83 25.17
CA GLU A 233 -12.26 -9.43 24.71
C GLU A 233 -12.15 -10.94 24.47
N TYR A 234 -11.01 -11.39 23.92
CA TYR A 234 -10.81 -12.79 23.53
C TYR A 234 -9.78 -13.51 24.40
N ASN A 235 -9.26 -12.89 25.46
CA ASN A 235 -8.24 -13.48 26.35
C ASN A 235 -6.97 -13.91 25.58
N LEU A 236 -6.49 -13.04 24.68
CA LEU A 236 -5.27 -13.28 23.93
C LEU A 236 -4.04 -12.91 24.75
N GLU A 237 -2.96 -13.66 24.59
CA GLU A 237 -1.68 -13.36 25.23
C GLU A 237 -0.63 -13.01 24.17
N LEU A 238 -0.12 -11.78 24.21
CA LEU A 238 0.82 -11.26 23.19
C LEU A 238 2.09 -12.11 23.09
N SER A 239 2.66 -12.50 24.22
CA SER A 239 3.85 -13.35 24.29
C SER A 239 3.67 -14.68 23.55
N ARG A 240 2.48 -15.29 23.64
CA ARG A 240 2.16 -16.55 22.96
C ARG A 240 2.01 -16.34 21.46
N LEU A 241 1.28 -15.31 21.05
CA LEU A 241 1.10 -14.98 19.63
C LEU A 241 2.43 -14.73 18.91
N LEU A 242 3.35 -14.00 19.55
CA LEU A 242 4.70 -13.73 19.00
C LEU A 242 5.61 -14.97 19.02
N ALA A 243 5.31 -15.98 19.84
CA ALA A 243 6.07 -17.22 19.88
C ALA A 243 5.69 -18.20 18.75
N CYS A 244 4.49 -18.07 18.18
CA CYS A 244 4.00 -18.89 17.08
C CYS A 244 4.90 -18.77 15.83
N LYS A 245 5.07 -19.89 15.10
CA LYS A 245 5.88 -19.96 13.86
C LYS A 245 5.08 -20.39 12.64
N SER A 246 3.80 -20.70 12.84
CA SER A 246 2.90 -21.17 11.81
C SER A 246 1.46 -20.77 12.12
N TRP A 247 0.60 -20.88 11.11
CA TRP A 247 -0.84 -20.70 11.27
C TRP A 247 -1.44 -21.71 12.26
N GLU A 248 -0.99 -22.96 12.19
CA GLU A 248 -1.42 -24.04 13.07
C GLU A 248 -1.10 -23.73 14.53
N ASP A 249 0.08 -23.15 14.82
CA ASP A 249 0.42 -22.71 16.18
C ASP A 249 -0.55 -21.63 16.69
N LEU A 250 -0.90 -20.66 15.83
CA LEU A 250 -1.81 -19.58 16.20
C LEU A 250 -3.20 -20.11 16.59
N GLN A 251 -3.70 -21.14 15.88
CA GLN A 251 -4.97 -21.79 16.21
C GLN A 251 -4.99 -22.47 17.58
N THR A 252 -3.82 -22.78 18.16
CA THR A 252 -3.72 -23.32 19.52
C THR A 252 -3.78 -22.26 20.61
N VAL A 253 -3.63 -20.98 20.25
CA VAL A 253 -3.69 -19.86 21.22
C VAL A 253 -5.14 -19.66 21.66
N PRO A 254 -5.43 -19.70 22.98
CA PRO A 254 -6.77 -19.48 23.49
C PRO A 254 -7.39 -18.18 22.95
N GLY A 255 -8.60 -18.28 22.43
CA GLY A 255 -9.37 -17.15 21.91
C GLY A 255 -8.97 -16.64 20.52
N PHE A 256 -7.80 -17.02 20.00
CA PHE A 256 -7.32 -16.55 18.69
C PHE A 256 -8.28 -16.92 17.57
N THR A 257 -8.67 -18.19 17.48
CA THR A 257 -9.60 -18.65 16.44
C THR A 257 -10.94 -17.91 16.52
N SER A 258 -11.49 -17.74 17.72
CA SER A 258 -12.75 -17.00 17.91
C SER A 258 -12.64 -15.55 17.45
N TRP A 259 -11.55 -14.86 17.79
CA TRP A 259 -11.27 -13.50 17.34
C TRP A 259 -11.15 -13.44 15.81
N TYR A 260 -10.32 -14.30 15.22
CA TYR A 260 -10.06 -14.29 13.77
C TYR A 260 -11.33 -14.55 12.97
N VAL A 261 -12.16 -15.51 13.39
CA VAL A 261 -13.46 -15.79 12.76
C VAL A 261 -14.39 -14.57 12.82
N GLU A 262 -14.43 -13.86 13.94
CA GLU A 262 -15.29 -12.69 14.08
C GLU A 262 -14.81 -11.50 13.23
N GLU A 263 -13.49 -11.28 13.13
CA GLU A 263 -12.93 -10.27 12.22
C GLU A 263 -13.25 -10.57 10.76
N VAL A 264 -13.07 -11.82 10.32
CA VAL A 264 -13.40 -12.23 8.94
C VAL A 264 -14.90 -12.05 8.65
N LYS A 265 -15.79 -12.42 9.58
CA LYS A 265 -17.25 -12.17 9.43
C LYS A 265 -17.59 -10.70 9.36
N THR A 266 -16.94 -9.88 10.17
CA THR A 266 -17.14 -8.43 10.18
C THR A 266 -16.72 -7.82 8.85
N LEU A 267 -15.58 -8.24 8.30
CA LEU A 267 -15.13 -7.83 6.99
C LEU A 267 -16.05 -8.35 5.87
N ASP A 268 -16.53 -9.60 5.95
CA ASP A 268 -17.45 -10.18 4.95
C ASP A 268 -18.75 -9.38 4.84
N LYS A 269 -19.34 -9.07 6.00
CA LYS A 269 -20.54 -8.24 6.07
C LYS A 269 -20.28 -6.86 5.46
N ARG A 270 -19.16 -6.22 5.83
CA ARG A 270 -18.79 -4.91 5.30
C ARG A 270 -18.55 -4.96 3.80
N TRP A 271 -17.90 -6.00 3.31
CA TRP A 271 -17.64 -6.20 1.89
C TRP A 271 -18.94 -6.35 1.12
N THR A 272 -19.85 -7.16 1.62
CA THR A 272 -21.18 -7.36 1.02
C THR A 272 -21.95 -6.03 0.91
N GLU A 273 -21.98 -5.24 1.97
CA GLU A 273 -22.60 -3.91 1.98
C GLU A 273 -21.94 -2.97 0.97
N THR A 274 -20.60 -2.94 0.95
CA THR A 274 -19.82 -2.12 0.02
C THR A 274 -20.05 -2.55 -1.43
N ARG A 275 -20.06 -3.86 -1.70
CA ARG A 275 -20.23 -4.44 -3.04
C ARG A 275 -21.58 -4.08 -3.62
N ALA A 276 -22.63 -4.04 -2.81
CA ALA A 276 -23.95 -3.60 -3.21
C ALA A 276 -23.94 -2.13 -3.71
N VAL A 277 -23.12 -1.27 -3.11
CA VAL A 277 -22.96 0.13 -3.54
C VAL A 277 -22.03 0.26 -4.75
N LEU A 278 -20.90 -0.45 -4.76
CA LEU A 278 -19.97 -0.44 -5.88
C LEU A 278 -20.63 -0.98 -7.16
N GLY A 279 -21.44 -2.02 -7.05
CA GLY A 279 -22.08 -2.67 -8.19
C GLY A 279 -21.09 -2.98 -9.33
N GLN A 280 -21.61 -3.11 -10.55
CA GLN A 280 -20.79 -3.41 -11.73
C GLN A 280 -20.02 -2.19 -12.26
N ASN A 281 -20.36 -0.97 -11.83
CA ASN A 281 -19.80 0.28 -12.35
C ASN A 281 -18.89 1.01 -11.34
N PHE A 282 -18.48 0.33 -10.26
CA PHE A 282 -17.63 0.90 -9.21
C PHE A 282 -18.22 2.19 -8.60
N GLY A 283 -19.50 2.13 -8.23
CA GLY A 283 -20.32 3.23 -7.74
C GLY A 283 -20.81 4.18 -8.83
N GLY A 284 -20.28 4.09 -10.06
CA GLY A 284 -20.41 5.17 -11.04
C GLY A 284 -19.27 6.18 -10.94
N THR A 285 -18.22 5.87 -10.17
CA THR A 285 -17.00 6.69 -10.04
C THR A 285 -16.34 6.93 -11.39
N PHE A 286 -16.41 5.96 -12.31
CA PHE A 286 -15.80 6.08 -13.64
C PHE A 286 -16.88 6.12 -14.73
N SER A 287 -16.73 7.03 -15.69
CA SER A 287 -17.61 7.11 -16.87
C SER A 287 -17.15 6.21 -18.03
N SER A 288 -15.87 5.84 -18.07
CA SER A 288 -15.30 4.98 -19.11
C SER A 288 -15.56 3.51 -18.82
N ARG A 289 -16.22 2.82 -19.77
CA ARG A 289 -16.45 1.36 -19.70
C ARG A 289 -15.16 0.54 -19.58
N LEU A 290 -14.09 0.98 -20.25
CA LEU A 290 -12.79 0.32 -20.17
C LEU A 290 -12.20 0.45 -18.76
N LEU A 291 -12.26 1.66 -18.17
CA LEU A 291 -11.77 1.89 -16.81
C LEU A 291 -12.60 1.13 -15.79
N ILE A 292 -13.93 1.14 -15.91
CA ILE A 292 -14.82 0.31 -15.07
C ILE A 292 -14.38 -1.15 -15.12
N PHE A 293 -14.20 -1.71 -16.33
CA PHE A 293 -13.78 -3.11 -16.49
C PHE A 293 -12.43 -3.38 -15.82
N VAL A 294 -11.43 -2.51 -16.04
CA VAL A 294 -10.10 -2.66 -15.45
C VAL A 294 -10.18 -2.62 -13.92
N PHE A 295 -10.85 -1.62 -13.34
CA PHE A 295 -10.96 -1.48 -11.88
C PHE A 295 -11.74 -2.65 -11.25
N GLN A 296 -12.83 -3.08 -11.88
CA GLN A 296 -13.57 -4.26 -11.43
C GLN A 296 -12.72 -5.53 -11.52
N LYS A 297 -11.96 -5.71 -12.60
CA LYS A 297 -11.20 -6.96 -12.77
C LYS A 297 -9.97 -7.02 -11.88
N PHE A 298 -9.22 -5.92 -11.77
CA PHE A 298 -7.92 -5.91 -11.10
C PHE A 298 -7.97 -5.45 -9.65
N MET A 299 -8.90 -4.58 -9.24
CA MET A 299 -9.00 -4.24 -7.82
C MET A 299 -10.06 -5.07 -7.10
N VAL A 300 -11.28 -5.08 -7.63
CA VAL A 300 -12.38 -5.82 -6.99
C VAL A 300 -12.15 -7.32 -7.11
N GLY A 301 -11.78 -7.81 -8.30
CA GLY A 301 -11.52 -9.24 -8.50
C GLY A 301 -10.33 -9.78 -7.71
N GLU A 302 -9.24 -9.02 -7.57
CA GLU A 302 -8.10 -9.45 -6.74
C GLU A 302 -8.45 -9.46 -5.26
N PHE A 303 -9.19 -8.46 -4.81
CA PHE A 303 -9.71 -8.41 -3.45
C PHE A 303 -10.66 -9.58 -3.16
N GLU A 304 -11.58 -9.90 -4.07
CA GLU A 304 -12.46 -11.07 -3.94
C GLU A 304 -11.65 -12.36 -3.79
N CYS A 305 -10.59 -12.54 -4.57
CA CYS A 305 -9.70 -13.70 -4.42
C CYS A 305 -8.97 -13.73 -3.06
N ALA A 306 -8.44 -12.60 -2.58
CA ALA A 306 -7.80 -12.51 -1.27
C ALA A 306 -8.81 -12.80 -0.14
N PHE A 307 -10.03 -12.30 -0.28
CA PHE A 307 -11.10 -12.51 0.67
C PHE A 307 -11.60 -13.97 0.73
N GLU A 308 -11.67 -14.64 -0.43
CA GLU A 308 -11.95 -16.07 -0.52
C GLU A 308 -10.88 -16.90 0.19
N GLU A 309 -9.61 -16.51 0.09
CA GLU A 309 -8.52 -17.15 0.81
C GLU A 309 -8.69 -17.00 2.33
N LEU A 310 -8.96 -15.80 2.84
CA LEU A 310 -9.27 -15.58 4.26
C LEU A 310 -10.43 -16.45 4.74
N SER A 311 -11.52 -16.45 3.97
CA SER A 311 -12.73 -17.21 4.28
C SER A 311 -12.47 -18.72 4.31
N SER A 312 -11.55 -19.22 3.48
CA SER A 312 -11.15 -20.62 3.48
C SER A 312 -10.43 -21.04 4.77
N ARG A 313 -9.65 -20.14 5.39
CA ARG A 313 -8.95 -20.38 6.66
C ARG A 313 -9.90 -20.53 7.85
N VAL A 314 -11.12 -20.01 7.74
CA VAL A 314 -12.19 -20.07 8.77
C VAL A 314 -13.06 -21.33 8.64
N ARG A 315 -13.06 -21.99 7.48
CA ARG A 315 -13.88 -23.19 7.22
C ARG A 315 -13.23 -24.50 7.69
N ILE A 316 -12.07 -24.40 8.34
CA ILE A 316 -11.29 -25.50 8.94
C ILE A 316 -11.53 -25.48 10.46
#